data_AF-A0A7W5LSH5-F1
#
_entry.id   AF-A0A7W5LSH5-F1
#
_cell.length_a   1.000
_cell.length_b   1.000
_cell.length_c   1.000
_cell.angle_alpha   90.00
_cell.angle_beta   90.00
_cell.angle_gamma   90.00
#
_symmetry.space_group_name_H-M   'P 1'
#
loop_
_entity.id
_entity.type
_entity.pdbx_description
1 polymer ?
#
loop_
_entity_poly.entity_id
_entity_poly.type
_entity_poly.pdbx_seq_one_letter_code
_entity_poly.pdbx_strand_id
1 'polypeptide(L)'
;MIINSILGRAGLPLEYEIIPTGFSPDPLMNGDGDAYLSFAINQPIILESMGLKQDKDFFVRLYADLGYSIPGGFLMSKRSFVEKNRAAVVAYLKAFAHGWRDNAKDPAYATDLTVNKYGADLSLDRAQQLRQNELQIPLVMRSGQPDCIWLDQDAVADGLAQAAKGAGRQMPPIADILVLDPLKEAFATL
;
A
#
# COMPACT_ATOMS: atom_id res chain seq x y z
N MET A 1 -9.89 -7.27 14.19
CA MET A 1 -8.53 -7.52 13.68
C MET A 1 -8.62 -7.92 12.21
N ILE A 2 -7.65 -7.55 11.35
CA ILE A 2 -7.70 -7.79 9.89
C ILE A 2 -7.97 -9.28 9.57
N ILE A 3 -7.26 -10.19 10.25
CA ILE A 3 -7.42 -11.64 10.07
C ILE A 3 -8.84 -12.12 10.41
N ASN A 4 -9.45 -11.62 11.49
CA ASN A 4 -10.84 -11.98 11.83
C ASN A 4 -11.82 -11.55 10.74
N SER A 5 -11.57 -10.38 10.13
CA SER A 5 -12.40 -9.91 9.01
C SER A 5 -12.25 -10.83 7.80
N ILE A 6 -11.03 -11.28 7.49
CA ILE A 6 -10.77 -12.21 6.38
C ILE A 6 -11.43 -13.57 6.65
N LEU A 7 -11.11 -14.21 7.78
CA LEU A 7 -11.64 -15.53 8.14
C LEU A 7 -13.16 -15.52 8.29
N GLY A 8 -13.70 -14.51 8.98
CA GLY A 8 -15.15 -14.38 9.19
C GLY A 8 -15.92 -14.20 7.89
N ARG A 9 -15.39 -13.45 6.91
CA ARG A 9 -16.03 -13.32 5.57
C ARG A 9 -16.00 -14.63 4.79
N ALA A 10 -14.97 -15.46 4.98
CA ALA A 10 -14.85 -16.77 4.37
C ALA A 10 -15.67 -17.86 5.08
N GLY A 11 -16.34 -17.55 6.20
CA GLY A 11 -17.05 -18.54 7.02
C GLY A 11 -16.13 -19.52 7.75
N LEU A 12 -14.87 -19.13 7.99
CA LEU A 12 -13.86 -19.94 8.65
C LEU A 12 -13.83 -19.69 10.17
N PRO A 13 -13.42 -20.70 10.97
CA PRO A 13 -13.28 -20.53 12.41
C PRO A 13 -12.22 -19.48 12.74
N LEU A 14 -12.44 -18.74 13.84
CA LEU A 14 -11.47 -17.77 14.37
C LEU A 14 -10.50 -18.46 15.36
N GLU A 15 -9.95 -19.59 14.94
CA GLU A 15 -9.05 -20.43 15.72
C GLU A 15 -7.63 -20.30 15.14
N TYR A 16 -6.85 -19.38 15.69
CA TYR A 16 -5.45 -19.16 15.33
C TYR A 16 -4.70 -18.56 16.52
N GLU A 17 -3.38 -18.73 16.55
CA GLU A 17 -2.50 -18.08 17.52
C GLU A 17 -1.70 -16.96 16.84
N ILE A 18 -1.46 -15.87 17.57
CA ILE A 18 -0.58 -14.79 17.11
C ILE A 18 0.76 -14.97 17.78
N ILE A 19 1.78 -15.22 16.96
CA ILE A 19 3.17 -15.28 17.42
C ILE A 19 3.80 -13.92 17.15
N PRO A 20 4.22 -13.17 18.20
CA PRO A 20 4.91 -11.90 18.02
C PRO A 20 6.26 -12.13 17.32
N THR A 21 6.46 -11.45 16.19
CA THR A 21 7.67 -11.57 15.40
C THR A 21 8.21 -10.20 15.02
N GLY A 22 9.48 -10.16 14.62
CA GLY A 22 10.14 -8.95 14.11
C GLY A 22 9.95 -8.76 12.61
N PHE A 23 10.80 -7.91 12.04
CA PHE A 23 10.83 -7.65 10.59
C PHE A 23 11.35 -8.84 9.76
N SER A 24 12.15 -9.72 10.38
CA SER A 24 12.73 -10.89 9.72
C SER A 24 11.67 -11.96 9.43
N PRO A 25 11.71 -12.63 8.26
CA PRO A 25 10.84 -13.76 7.97
C PRO A 25 11.31 -15.08 8.60
N ASP A 26 12.39 -15.09 9.41
CA ASP A 26 12.92 -16.31 10.05
C ASP A 26 11.88 -17.16 10.78
N PRO A 27 10.91 -16.59 11.53
CA PRO A 27 9.90 -17.42 12.20
C PRO A 27 9.06 -18.25 11.23
N LEU A 28 8.75 -17.73 10.05
CA LEU A 28 8.06 -18.50 9.00
C LEU A 28 8.96 -19.63 8.48
N MET A 29 10.25 -19.34 8.27
CA MET A 29 11.20 -20.32 7.73
C MET A 29 11.53 -21.43 8.73
N ASN A 30 11.54 -21.12 10.03
CA ASN A 30 11.79 -22.07 11.10
C ASN A 30 10.56 -22.93 11.42
N GLY A 31 9.40 -22.62 10.84
CA GLY A 31 8.14 -23.31 11.12
C GLY A 31 7.51 -22.92 12.46
N ASP A 32 7.86 -21.74 13.01
CA ASP A 32 7.25 -21.25 14.24
C ASP A 32 5.76 -20.94 14.02
N GLY A 33 5.35 -20.57 12.80
CA GLY A 33 3.95 -20.40 12.43
C GLY A 33 3.67 -20.63 10.94
N ASP A 34 2.39 -20.78 10.59
CA ASP A 34 1.95 -21.16 9.24
C ASP A 34 1.89 -19.99 8.25
N ALA A 35 1.84 -18.75 8.75
CA ALA A 35 1.72 -17.54 7.94
C ALA A 35 2.42 -16.35 8.61
N TYR A 36 2.92 -15.43 7.78
CA TYR A 36 3.63 -14.24 8.22
C TYR A 36 3.01 -12.97 7.61
N LEU A 37 2.60 -12.05 8.48
CA LEU A 37 2.09 -10.75 8.04
C LEU A 37 3.25 -9.85 7.66
N SER A 38 3.33 -9.50 6.37
CA SER A 38 4.43 -8.78 5.77
C SER A 38 3.96 -7.64 4.89
N PHE A 39 4.91 -6.77 4.50
CA PHE A 39 4.73 -5.93 3.34
C PHE A 39 5.15 -6.72 2.09
N ALA A 40 4.24 -6.85 1.13
CA ALA A 40 4.47 -7.57 -0.12
C ALA A 40 5.65 -7.01 -0.95
N ILE A 41 6.09 -5.79 -0.66
CA ILE A 41 7.22 -5.13 -1.32
C ILE A 41 8.55 -5.26 -0.55
N ASN A 42 8.57 -5.86 0.65
CA ASN A 42 9.77 -5.93 1.50
C ASN A 42 10.21 -7.38 1.76
N GLN A 43 9.44 -8.13 2.55
CA GLN A 43 9.87 -9.45 3.00
C GLN A 43 10.01 -10.51 1.91
N PRO A 44 9.20 -10.50 0.82
CA PRO A 44 9.48 -11.35 -0.34
C PRO A 44 10.90 -11.18 -0.89
N ILE A 45 11.46 -9.96 -0.88
CA ILE A 45 12.82 -9.68 -1.36
C ILE A 45 13.86 -10.37 -0.49
N ILE A 46 13.63 -10.44 0.83
CA ILE A 46 14.53 -11.14 1.76
C ILE A 46 14.55 -12.64 1.41
N LEU A 47 13.38 -13.25 1.21
CA LEU A 47 13.28 -14.66 0.81
C LEU A 47 13.94 -14.91 -0.56
N GLU A 48 13.73 -14.01 -1.53
CA GLU A 48 14.41 -14.06 -2.83
C GLU A 48 15.94 -13.98 -2.69
N SER A 49 16.45 -13.13 -1.79
CA SER A 49 17.89 -13.01 -1.53
C SER A 49 18.52 -14.28 -0.94
N MET A 50 17.71 -15.12 -0.30
CA MET A 50 18.10 -16.44 0.21
C MET A 50 18.02 -17.54 -0.86
N GLY A 51 17.65 -17.20 -2.10
CA GLY A 51 17.51 -18.11 -3.23
C GLY A 51 16.15 -18.80 -3.34
N LEU A 52 15.18 -18.43 -2.49
CA LEU A 52 13.82 -18.95 -2.55
C LEU A 52 13.05 -18.29 -3.69
N LYS A 53 12.12 -19.03 -4.29
CA LYS A 53 11.31 -18.57 -5.43
C LYS A 53 9.85 -18.45 -5.03
N GLN A 54 9.25 -17.29 -5.31
CA GLN A 54 7.82 -17.09 -5.15
C GLN A 54 7.05 -18.11 -6.01
N ASP A 55 5.90 -18.57 -5.50
CA ASP A 55 5.00 -19.56 -6.09
C ASP A 55 5.58 -20.98 -6.22
N LYS A 56 6.78 -21.20 -5.68
CA LYS A 56 7.40 -22.52 -5.52
C LYS A 56 7.76 -22.80 -4.07
N ASP A 57 8.56 -21.92 -3.48
CA ASP A 57 9.13 -22.09 -2.14
C ASP A 57 8.37 -21.24 -1.10
N PHE A 58 7.76 -20.12 -1.51
CA PHE A 58 6.88 -19.30 -0.68
C PHE A 58 5.75 -18.68 -1.50
N PHE A 59 4.66 -18.29 -0.84
CA PHE A 59 3.49 -17.67 -1.49
C PHE A 59 3.18 -16.32 -0.86
N VAL A 60 2.86 -15.33 -1.71
CA VAL A 60 2.40 -14.01 -1.28
C VAL A 60 0.93 -13.87 -1.69
N ARG A 61 0.09 -13.42 -0.76
CA ARG A 61 -1.31 -13.06 -1.01
C ARG A 61 -1.59 -11.70 -0.41
N LEU A 62 -2.18 -10.80 -1.20
CA LEU A 62 -2.63 -9.52 -0.69
C LEU A 62 -3.91 -9.72 0.11
N TYR A 63 -4.16 -8.86 1.08
CA TYR A 63 -5.45 -8.87 1.79
C TYR A 63 -6.63 -8.69 0.83
N ALA A 64 -6.45 -7.93 -0.26
CA ALA A 64 -7.47 -7.74 -1.28
C ALA A 64 -7.87 -9.06 -1.96
N ASP A 65 -6.90 -9.96 -2.20
CA ASP A 65 -7.13 -11.29 -2.78
C ASP A 65 -7.92 -12.20 -1.81
N LEU A 66 -7.83 -11.89 -0.50
CA LEU A 66 -8.53 -12.58 0.58
C LEU A 66 -9.84 -11.89 0.97
N GLY A 67 -10.35 -10.98 0.12
CA GLY A 67 -11.60 -10.29 0.37
C GLY A 67 -11.50 -9.23 1.46
N TYR A 68 -10.32 -8.68 1.74
CA TYR A 68 -10.14 -7.53 2.63
C TYR A 68 -9.44 -6.40 1.88
N SER A 69 -10.23 -5.49 1.32
CA SER A 69 -9.73 -4.34 0.57
C SER A 69 -10.10 -3.05 1.29
N ILE A 70 -9.10 -2.43 1.92
CA ILE A 70 -9.16 -1.03 2.34
C ILE A 70 -8.09 -0.30 1.52
N PRO A 71 -8.44 0.70 0.69
CA PRO A 71 -7.45 1.50 0.00
C PRO A 71 -6.45 2.09 1.00
N GLY A 72 -5.16 1.91 0.75
CA GLY A 72 -4.07 2.43 1.57
C GLY A 72 -3.45 3.70 0.99
N GLY A 73 -2.35 4.17 1.58
CA GLY A 73 -1.54 5.26 0.99
C GLY A 73 -2.18 6.65 1.04
N PHE A 74 -2.92 6.96 2.10
CA PHE A 74 -3.57 8.26 2.25
C PHE A 74 -2.55 9.40 2.39
N LEU A 75 -2.74 10.46 1.59
CA LEU A 75 -2.13 11.76 1.83
C LEU A 75 -3.00 12.53 2.82
N MET A 76 -2.41 12.98 3.92
CA MET A 76 -3.13 13.65 5.01
C MET A 76 -2.71 15.11 5.14
N SER A 77 -3.69 15.98 5.31
CA SER A 77 -3.47 17.41 5.58
C SER A 77 -4.64 17.98 6.38
N LYS A 78 -4.44 19.16 6.99
CA LYS A 78 -5.54 19.91 7.59
C LYS A 78 -6.48 20.39 6.48
N ARG A 79 -7.79 20.24 6.68
CA ARG A 79 -8.82 20.76 5.75
C ARG A 79 -8.58 22.24 5.40
N SER A 80 -8.29 23.06 6.41
CA SER A 80 -8.01 24.49 6.23
C SER A 80 -6.77 24.78 5.39
N PHE A 81 -5.78 23.88 5.35
CA PHE A 81 -4.63 24.01 4.46
C PHE A 81 -5.03 23.73 3.01
N VAL A 82 -5.80 22.66 2.79
CA VAL A 82 -6.28 22.27 1.45
C VAL A 82 -7.16 23.35 0.84
N GLU A 83 -8.04 23.95 1.64
CA GLU A 83 -8.92 25.04 1.21
C GLU A 83 -8.13 26.31 0.87
N LYS A 84 -7.21 26.73 1.75
CA LYS A 84 -6.41 27.95 1.55
C LYS A 84 -5.38 27.83 0.42
N ASN A 85 -4.92 26.63 0.11
CA ASN A 85 -3.84 26.38 -0.84
C ASN A 85 -4.28 25.48 -2.01
N ARG A 86 -5.57 25.54 -2.39
CA ARG A 86 -6.18 24.62 -3.36
C ARG A 86 -5.35 24.45 -4.63
N ALA A 87 -4.95 25.56 -5.26
CA ALA A 87 -4.15 25.53 -6.50
C ALA A 87 -2.81 24.80 -6.31
N ALA A 88 -2.11 25.04 -5.19
CA ALA A 88 -0.84 24.38 -4.90
C ALA A 88 -1.03 22.88 -4.61
N VAL A 89 -2.12 22.50 -3.91
CA VAL A 89 -2.45 21.09 -3.65
C VAL A 89 -2.77 20.36 -4.96
N VAL A 90 -3.58 20.94 -5.84
CA VAL A 90 -3.89 20.35 -7.16
C VAL A 90 -2.61 20.20 -7.99
N ALA A 91 -1.76 21.22 -8.03
CA ALA A 91 -0.48 21.16 -8.74
C ALA A 91 0.46 20.08 -8.16
N TYR A 92 0.52 19.93 -6.84
CA TYR A 92 1.27 18.86 -6.18
C TYR A 92 0.75 17.49 -6.57
N LEU A 93 -0.57 17.25 -6.49
CA LEU A 93 -1.16 15.96 -6.84
C LEU A 93 -0.91 15.60 -8.30
N LYS A 94 -0.97 16.60 -9.19
CA LYS A 94 -0.62 16.44 -10.60
C LYS A 94 0.84 16.02 -10.79
N ALA A 95 1.77 16.73 -10.15
CA ALA A 95 3.20 16.40 -10.21
C ALA A 95 3.49 15.02 -9.59
N PHE A 96 2.81 14.66 -8.50
CA PHE A 96 2.93 13.37 -7.84
C PHE A 96 2.47 12.22 -8.75
N ALA A 97 1.33 12.37 -9.43
CA ALA A 97 0.85 11.41 -10.41
C ALA A 97 1.82 11.25 -11.60
N HIS A 98 2.36 12.36 -12.13
CA HIS A 98 3.40 12.30 -13.16
C HIS A 98 4.64 11.52 -12.69
N GLY A 99 5.11 11.75 -11.47
CA GLY A 99 6.23 11.03 -10.89
C GLY A 99 6.01 9.51 -10.87
N TRP A 100 4.81 9.06 -10.47
CA TRP A 100 4.47 7.63 -10.50
C TRP A 100 4.38 7.06 -11.91
N ARG A 101 3.81 7.81 -12.86
CA ARG A 101 3.73 7.40 -14.27
C ARG A 101 5.13 7.28 -14.88
N ASP A 102 6.03 8.21 -14.60
CA ASP A 102 7.39 8.17 -15.11
C ASP A 102 8.23 7.08 -14.44
N ASN A 103 8.04 6.87 -13.13
CA ASN A 103 8.59 5.73 -12.41
C ASN A 103 8.15 4.39 -13.03
N ALA A 104 6.88 4.24 -13.39
CA ALA A 104 6.37 3.03 -14.01
C ALA A 104 6.93 2.79 -15.43
N LYS A 105 7.28 3.86 -16.16
CA LYS A 105 7.90 3.76 -17.49
C LYS A 105 9.36 3.35 -17.43
N ASP A 106 10.11 3.89 -16.46
CA ASP A 106 11.53 3.58 -16.27
C ASP A 106 11.86 3.39 -14.78
N PRO A 107 11.57 2.19 -14.24
CA PRO A 107 11.82 1.89 -12.83
C PRO A 107 13.31 1.96 -12.48
N ALA A 108 14.20 1.64 -13.42
CA ALA A 108 15.65 1.67 -13.21
C ALA A 108 16.15 3.10 -13.02
N TYR A 109 15.73 4.04 -13.88
CA TYR A 109 16.07 5.45 -13.73
C TYR A 109 15.53 6.05 -12.42
N ALA A 110 14.29 5.72 -12.06
CA ALA A 110 13.71 6.19 -10.80
C ALA A 110 14.43 5.63 -9.56
N THR A 111 14.87 4.37 -9.61
CA THR A 111 15.73 3.78 -8.57
C THR A 111 17.08 4.49 -8.52
N ASP A 112 17.72 4.77 -9.66
CA ASP A 112 18.99 5.49 -9.70
C ASP A 112 18.88 6.89 -9.12
N LEU A 113 17.78 7.59 -9.42
CA LEU A 113 17.52 8.91 -8.86
C LEU A 113 17.31 8.85 -7.33
N THR A 114 16.61 7.82 -6.86
CA THR A 114 16.41 7.58 -5.43
C THR A 114 17.74 7.30 -4.73
N VAL A 115 18.52 6.33 -5.22
CA VAL A 115 19.76 5.88 -4.57
C VAL A 115 20.86 6.92 -4.66
N ASN A 116 21.04 7.58 -5.81
CA ASN A 116 22.21 8.43 -6.05
C ASN A 116 21.98 9.91 -5.69
N LYS A 117 20.71 10.35 -5.55
CA LYS A 117 20.39 11.77 -5.31
C LYS A 117 19.55 11.99 -4.07
N TYR A 118 18.35 11.42 -4.00
CA TYR A 118 17.39 11.75 -2.94
C TYR A 118 17.56 10.94 -1.65
N GLY A 119 18.27 9.81 -1.71
CA GLY A 119 18.61 8.96 -0.58
C GLY A 119 20.10 8.59 -0.53
N ALA A 120 20.96 9.46 -1.09
CA ALA A 120 22.40 9.21 -1.19
C ALA A 120 23.09 9.00 0.17
N ASP A 121 22.53 9.54 1.24
CA ASP A 121 22.98 9.41 2.62
C ASP A 121 22.38 8.22 3.37
N LEU A 122 21.44 7.48 2.76
CA LEU A 122 20.72 6.39 3.38
C LEU A 122 21.35 5.00 3.16
N SER A 123 22.48 4.94 2.42
CA SER A 123 23.19 3.68 2.12
C SER A 123 22.28 2.59 1.53
N LEU A 124 21.41 2.98 0.60
CA LEU A 124 20.43 2.09 -0.01
C LEU A 124 21.09 1.08 -0.96
N ASP A 125 20.69 -0.18 -0.87
CA ASP A 125 21.09 -1.19 -1.86
C ASP A 125 20.26 -1.03 -3.14
N ARG A 126 20.93 -0.75 -4.27
CA ARG A 126 20.24 -0.46 -5.54
C ARG A 126 19.41 -1.64 -6.03
N ALA A 127 19.90 -2.87 -5.90
CA ALA A 127 19.19 -4.05 -6.39
C ALA A 127 17.90 -4.30 -5.60
N GLN A 128 17.97 -4.16 -4.28
CA GLN A 128 16.82 -4.20 -3.39
C GLN A 128 15.81 -3.09 -3.72
N GLN A 129 16.27 -1.84 -3.90
CA GLN A 129 15.38 -0.71 -4.22
C GLN A 129 14.69 -0.89 -5.58
N LEU A 130 15.40 -1.40 -6.58
CA LEU A 130 14.80 -1.73 -7.88
C LEU A 130 13.71 -2.79 -7.72
N ARG A 131 14.02 -3.88 -7.01
CA ARG A 131 13.08 -4.97 -6.81
C ARG A 131 11.84 -4.53 -6.03
N GLN A 132 12.03 -3.71 -4.98
CA GLN A 132 10.93 -3.12 -4.21
C GLN A 132 10.04 -2.24 -5.11
N ASN A 133 10.64 -1.44 -5.99
CA ASN A 133 9.90 -0.58 -6.92
C ASN A 133 9.10 -1.40 -7.94
N GLU A 134 9.68 -2.45 -8.53
CA GLU A 134 8.99 -3.38 -9.43
C GLU A 134 7.76 -4.02 -8.78
N LEU A 135 7.87 -4.41 -7.50
CA LEU A 135 6.75 -4.95 -6.74
C LEU A 135 5.71 -3.88 -6.37
N GLN A 136 6.13 -2.63 -6.18
CA GLN A 136 5.26 -1.53 -5.79
C GLN A 136 4.46 -0.95 -6.97
N ILE A 137 5.05 -0.86 -8.16
CA ILE A 137 4.40 -0.31 -9.36
C ILE A 137 3.01 -0.92 -9.63
N PRO A 138 2.79 -2.24 -9.66
CA PRO A 138 1.46 -2.80 -9.92
C PRO A 138 0.46 -2.52 -8.79
N LEU A 139 0.92 -2.24 -7.56
CA LEU A 139 0.06 -1.86 -6.44
C LEU A 139 -0.40 -0.40 -6.53
N VAL A 140 0.43 0.48 -7.09
CA VAL A 140 0.13 1.91 -7.27
C VAL A 140 -0.57 2.18 -8.60
N MET A 141 -0.09 1.59 -9.68
CA MET A 141 -0.63 1.67 -11.04
C MET A 141 -1.71 0.58 -11.27
N ARG A 142 -2.62 0.42 -10.31
CA ARG A 142 -3.54 -0.72 -10.30
C ARG A 142 -4.48 -0.70 -11.50
N SER A 143 -4.58 -1.83 -12.20
CA SER A 143 -5.53 -1.99 -13.31
C SER A 143 -6.98 -1.74 -12.85
N GLY A 144 -7.77 -1.09 -13.69
CA GLY A 144 -9.20 -0.84 -13.43
C GLY A 144 -9.49 0.38 -12.55
N GLN A 145 -8.49 1.19 -12.19
CA GLN A 145 -8.68 2.52 -11.64
C GLN A 145 -8.42 3.60 -12.69
N PRO A 146 -8.99 4.81 -12.55
CA PRO A 146 -8.78 5.91 -13.49
C PRO A 146 -7.30 6.27 -13.68
N ASP A 147 -6.49 6.17 -12.62
CA ASP A 147 -5.05 6.46 -12.64
C ASP A 147 -4.37 5.92 -11.36
N CYS A 148 -3.05 6.12 -11.25
CA CYS A 148 -2.28 6.02 -10.01
C CYS A 148 -2.89 6.88 -8.90
N ILE A 149 -2.61 6.55 -7.63
CA ILE A 149 -3.01 7.33 -6.44
C ILE A 149 -4.52 7.59 -6.29
N TRP A 150 -5.37 7.01 -7.17
CA TRP A 150 -6.80 7.16 -7.11
C TRP A 150 -7.39 6.43 -5.91
N LEU A 151 -8.33 7.10 -5.25
CA LEU A 151 -9.09 6.53 -4.14
C LEU A 151 -10.55 6.46 -4.54
N ASP A 152 -11.07 5.24 -4.61
CA ASP A 152 -12.50 5.01 -4.76
C ASP A 152 -13.19 5.35 -3.43
N GLN A 153 -14.08 6.35 -3.45
CA GLN A 153 -14.71 6.88 -2.25
C GLN A 153 -15.53 5.81 -1.52
N ASP A 154 -16.26 4.98 -2.26
CA ASP A 154 -17.15 3.97 -1.68
C ASP A 154 -16.32 2.85 -1.07
N ALA A 155 -15.26 2.40 -1.75
CA ALA A 155 -14.33 1.41 -1.20
C ALA A 155 -13.61 1.93 0.06
N VAL A 156 -13.24 3.22 0.12
CA VAL A 156 -12.69 3.82 1.34
C VAL A 156 -13.75 3.86 2.45
N ALA A 157 -14.95 4.33 2.15
CA ALA A 157 -16.04 4.43 3.12
C ALA A 157 -16.40 3.07 3.71
N ASP A 158 -16.58 2.06 2.87
CA ASP A 158 -16.89 0.69 3.27
C ASP A 158 -15.78 0.07 4.10
N GLY A 159 -14.52 0.24 3.67
CA GLY A 159 -13.35 -0.25 4.38
C GLY A 159 -13.23 0.35 5.78
N LEU A 160 -13.36 1.68 5.89
CA LEU A 160 -13.29 2.38 7.16
C LEU A 160 -14.49 2.05 8.07
N ALA A 161 -15.69 1.91 7.52
CA ALA A 161 -16.87 1.51 8.29
C ALA A 161 -16.72 0.09 8.88
N GLN A 162 -16.18 -0.85 8.09
CA GLN A 162 -15.86 -2.20 8.58
C GLN A 162 -14.83 -2.17 9.70
N ALA A 163 -13.76 -1.39 9.53
CA ALA A 163 -12.73 -1.23 10.55
C ALA A 163 -13.29 -0.60 11.84
N ALA A 164 -14.11 0.44 11.73
CA ALA A 164 -14.75 1.10 12.87
C ALA A 164 -15.67 0.13 13.63
N LYS A 165 -16.53 -0.61 12.92
CA LYS A 165 -17.39 -1.65 13.51
C LYS A 165 -16.57 -2.71 14.27
N GLY A 166 -15.50 -3.22 13.64
CA GLY A 166 -14.61 -4.21 14.27
C GLY A 166 -13.87 -3.70 15.50
N ALA A 167 -13.73 -2.38 15.65
CA ALA A 167 -13.10 -1.73 16.80
C ALA A 167 -14.11 -1.21 17.84
N GLY A 168 -15.42 -1.44 17.65
CA GLY A 168 -16.46 -0.89 18.52
C GLY A 168 -16.56 0.64 18.47
N ARG A 169 -16.17 1.25 17.35
CA ARG A 169 -16.17 2.71 17.13
C ARG A 169 -17.21 3.10 16.11
N GLN A 170 -17.74 4.32 16.25
CA GLN A 170 -18.56 4.95 15.23
C GLN A 170 -17.67 5.79 14.31
N MET A 171 -17.89 5.67 13.00
CA MET A 171 -17.16 6.47 12.01
C MET A 171 -17.84 7.83 11.84
N PRO A 172 -17.08 8.94 11.75
CA PRO A 172 -17.65 10.21 11.29
C PRO A 172 -18.13 10.08 9.84
N PRO A 173 -18.96 11.02 9.34
CA PRO A 173 -19.30 11.10 7.93
C PRO A 173 -18.06 11.05 7.04
N ILE A 174 -18.09 10.26 5.95
CA ILE A 174 -16.92 10.10 5.06
C ILE A 174 -16.44 11.44 4.49
N ALA A 175 -17.37 12.36 4.20
CA ALA A 175 -17.06 13.71 3.70
C ALA A 175 -16.24 14.55 4.69
N ASP A 176 -16.25 14.23 5.99
CA ASP A 176 -15.49 14.93 7.01
C ASP A 176 -14.02 14.50 7.04
N ILE A 177 -13.71 13.29 6.54
CA ILE A 177 -12.38 12.68 6.61
C ILE A 177 -11.73 12.46 5.23
N LEU A 178 -12.52 12.36 4.16
CA LEU A 178 -12.04 12.14 2.80
C LEU A 178 -12.40 13.33 1.91
N VAL A 179 -11.39 13.91 1.27
CA VAL A 179 -11.54 15.06 0.36
C VAL A 179 -10.90 14.69 -0.99
N LEU A 180 -11.72 14.35 -1.98
CA LEU A 180 -11.25 13.90 -3.30
C LEU A 180 -11.25 14.99 -4.38
N ASP A 181 -11.91 16.12 -4.13
CA ASP A 181 -12.07 17.14 -5.16
C ASP A 181 -10.74 17.70 -5.71
N PRO A 182 -9.68 17.94 -4.91
CA PRO A 182 -8.39 18.36 -5.46
C PRO A 182 -7.78 17.31 -6.39
N LEU A 183 -8.00 16.02 -6.09
CA LEU A 183 -7.50 14.92 -6.91
C LEU A 183 -8.26 14.83 -8.23
N LYS A 184 -9.59 14.98 -8.19
CA LYS A 184 -10.44 15.05 -9.39
C LYS A 184 -10.03 16.22 -10.30
N GLU A 185 -9.77 17.39 -9.72
CA GLU A 185 -9.28 18.57 -10.45
C GLU A 185 -7.90 18.32 -11.09
N ALA A 186 -6.98 17.68 -10.37
CA ALA A 186 -5.67 17.34 -10.92
C ALA A 186 -5.82 16.44 -12.15
N PHE A 187 -6.64 15.39 -12.05
CA PHE A 187 -6.83 14.39 -13.10
C PHE A 187 -7.58 14.92 -14.33
N ALA A 188 -8.48 15.87 -14.16
CA ALA A 188 -9.17 16.52 -15.27
C ALA A 188 -8.22 17.29 -16.22
N THR A 189 -6.98 17.54 -15.79
CA THR A 189 -5.99 18.31 -16.58
C THR A 189 -4.72 17.52 -16.91
N LEU A 190 -4.68 16.23 -16.56
CA LEU A 190 -3.53 15.32 -16.78
C LEU A 190 -3.46 14.76 -18.20
#